data_AF-H1DLF9-F1
#
_entry.id   AF-H1DLF9-F1
#
_cell.length_a   1.000
_cell.length_b   1.000
_cell.length_c   1.000
_cell.angle_alpha   90.00
_cell.angle_beta   90.00
_cell.angle_gamma   90.00
#
_symmetry.space_group_name_H-M   'P 1'
#
loop_
_entity.id
_entity.type
_entity.pdbx_description
1 polymer ?
#
loop_
_entity_poly.entity_id
_entity_poly.type
_entity_poly.pdbx_seq_one_letter_code
_entity_poly.pdbx_strand_id
1 'polypeptide(L)'
;KVTLTTKTRNESFNVTGLSMPFVMKYYTNGSMEILKQDVGKSGTNTVRLCPWEVSGDGTFTWADGVGLISEPDGTRNDLIYTFVDNGVYGEKEMKGFILWMFDGSGSSVGEYKGGTSRYTYVSMEKHK
;
A
#
# COMPACT_ATOMS: atom_id res chain seq x y z
N LYS A 1 -15.68 -5.00 -3.17
CA LYS A 1 -16.05 -3.86 -2.29
C LYS A 1 -14.91 -3.66 -1.30
N VAL A 2 -14.25 -2.50 -1.32
CA VAL A 2 -13.23 -2.14 -0.32
C VAL A 2 -13.93 -1.65 0.94
N THR A 3 -13.45 -2.05 2.13
CA THR A 3 -14.00 -1.64 3.43
C THR A 3 -12.88 -1.08 4.30
N LEU A 4 -13.17 0.03 4.98
CA LEU A 4 -12.29 0.68 5.95
C LEU A 4 -12.82 0.43 7.36
N THR A 5 -11.97 -0.05 8.26
CA THR A 5 -12.33 -0.22 9.69
C THR A 5 -11.24 0.40 10.55
N THR A 6 -11.59 1.23 11.51
CA THR A 6 -10.62 1.87 12.41
C THR A 6 -9.78 0.80 13.10
N LYS A 7 -8.45 0.90 12.97
CA LYS A 7 -7.49 0.06 13.69
C LYS A 7 -7.07 0.76 14.98
N THR A 8 -6.57 1.98 14.85
CA THR A 8 -6.28 2.89 15.97
C THR A 8 -7.03 4.19 15.75
N ARG A 9 -7.80 4.61 16.75
CA ARG A 9 -8.53 5.87 16.69
C ARG A 9 -7.54 7.03 16.57
N ASN A 10 -7.86 7.97 15.70
CA ASN A 10 -7.06 9.12 15.31
C ASN A 10 -5.67 8.81 14.70
N GLU A 11 -5.41 7.55 14.28
CA GLU A 11 -4.10 7.17 13.72
C GLU A 11 -4.12 6.19 12.51
N SER A 12 -4.96 5.13 12.50
CA SER A 12 -4.95 4.17 11.36
C SER A 12 -6.27 3.44 11.06
N PHE A 13 -6.38 2.91 9.84
CA PHE A 13 -7.46 2.04 9.36
C PHE A 13 -6.92 0.71 8.81
N ASN A 14 -7.69 -0.36 8.96
CA ASN A 14 -7.57 -1.58 8.17
C ASN A 14 -8.35 -1.41 6.85
N VAL A 15 -7.72 -1.75 5.73
CA VAL A 15 -8.27 -1.75 4.38
C VAL A 15 -8.50 -3.20 3.95
N THR A 16 -9.74 -3.61 3.72
CA THR A 16 -10.12 -4.99 3.39
C THR A 16 -10.93 -5.04 2.08
N GLY A 17 -11.09 -6.21 1.47
CA GLY A 17 -11.74 -6.37 0.15
C GLY A 17 -10.76 -6.41 -1.02
N LEU A 18 -9.48 -6.61 -0.72
CA LEU A 18 -8.37 -6.91 -1.61
C LEU A 18 -7.90 -8.35 -1.34
N SER A 19 -6.94 -8.88 -2.11
CA SER A 19 -6.44 -10.25 -1.89
C SER A 19 -5.80 -10.43 -0.51
N MET A 20 -5.21 -9.38 0.04
CA MET A 20 -4.76 -9.31 1.43
C MET A 20 -5.12 -7.94 1.99
N PRO A 21 -5.67 -7.87 3.23
CA PRO A 21 -5.90 -6.59 3.87
C PRO A 21 -4.60 -5.93 4.29
N PHE A 22 -4.57 -4.60 4.36
CA PHE A 22 -3.41 -3.83 4.82
C PHE A 22 -3.82 -2.65 5.69
N VAL A 23 -2.85 -2.05 6.37
CA VAL A 23 -3.02 -0.89 7.25
C VAL A 23 -2.68 0.38 6.50
N MET A 24 -3.49 1.41 6.71
CA MET A 24 -3.24 2.76 6.23
C MET A 24 -3.19 3.71 7.43
N LYS A 25 -2.14 4.53 7.50
CA LYS A 25 -2.01 5.60 8.49
C LYS A 25 -2.77 6.82 8.03
N TYR A 26 -3.25 7.61 8.97
CA TYR A 26 -3.78 8.94 8.69
C TYR A 26 -3.17 9.97 9.62
N TYR A 27 -3.04 11.17 9.07
CA TYR A 27 -2.43 12.30 9.73
C TYR A 27 -3.46 13.37 10.04
N THR A 28 -3.13 14.22 11.01
CA THR A 28 -4.01 15.31 11.46
C THR A 28 -4.26 16.36 10.37
N ASN A 29 -3.37 16.46 9.38
CA ASN A 29 -3.54 17.32 8.20
C ASN A 29 -4.49 16.72 7.13
N GLY A 30 -5.06 15.55 7.38
CA GLY A 30 -5.95 14.85 6.45
C GLY A 30 -5.25 13.93 5.44
N SER A 31 -3.91 13.93 5.38
CA SER A 31 -3.17 12.99 4.54
C SER A 31 -3.28 11.56 5.07
N MET A 32 -3.17 10.60 4.16
CA MET A 32 -3.11 9.17 4.43
C MET A 32 -1.83 8.59 3.85
N GLU A 33 -1.23 7.61 4.53
CA GLU A 33 -0.01 6.95 4.06
C GLU A 33 -0.14 5.44 4.13
N ILE A 34 0.34 4.77 3.09
CA ILE A 34 0.44 3.32 2.99
C ILE A 34 1.92 2.98 2.84
N LEU A 35 2.51 2.40 3.87
CA LEU A 35 3.91 1.97 3.87
C LEU A 35 4.03 0.49 3.55
N LYS A 36 5.26 0.09 3.22
CA LYS A 36 5.69 -1.31 3.28
C LYS A 36 5.26 -1.96 4.59
N GLN A 37 4.66 -3.14 4.51
CA GLN A 37 4.19 -3.88 5.68
C GLN A 37 3.96 -5.37 5.37
N ASP A 38 4.09 -6.21 6.39
CA ASP A 38 3.65 -7.61 6.30
C ASP A 38 2.12 -7.65 6.38
N VAL A 39 1.49 -8.35 5.43
CA VAL A 39 0.02 -8.38 5.27
C VAL A 39 -0.59 -9.77 5.49
N GLY A 40 0.23 -10.82 5.55
CA GLY A 40 -0.26 -12.16 5.79
C GLY A 40 0.77 -13.26 5.61
N LYS A 41 0.26 -14.48 5.45
CA LYS A 41 1.05 -15.70 5.23
C LYS A 41 0.55 -16.45 4.00
N SER A 42 1.47 -17.09 3.29
CA SER A 42 1.19 -18.06 2.22
C SER A 42 2.01 -19.31 2.49
N GLY A 43 1.38 -20.33 3.08
CA GLY A 43 2.11 -21.44 3.70
C GLY A 43 3.02 -20.94 4.81
N THR A 44 4.31 -21.28 4.74
CA THR A 44 5.35 -20.84 5.69
C THR A 44 5.89 -19.44 5.39
N ASN A 45 5.57 -18.87 4.23
CA ASN A 45 6.14 -17.61 3.77
C ASN A 45 5.34 -16.40 4.28
N THR A 46 6.04 -15.32 4.62
CA THR A 46 5.44 -14.01 4.88
C THR A 46 5.08 -13.34 3.57
N VAL A 47 3.84 -12.87 3.45
CA VAL A 47 3.40 -12.02 2.34
C VAL A 47 3.55 -10.56 2.79
N ARG A 48 4.27 -9.78 2.00
CA ARG A 48 4.57 -8.37 2.27
C ARG A 48 4.04 -7.51 1.14
N LEU A 49 3.44 -6.39 1.51
CA LEU A 49 3.12 -5.28 0.61
C LEU A 49 4.41 -4.48 0.38
N CYS A 50 4.94 -4.53 -0.83
CA CYS A 50 6.15 -3.83 -1.24
C CYS A 50 5.78 -2.67 -2.18
N PRO A 51 6.23 -1.43 -1.90
CA PRO A 51 6.15 -0.32 -2.85
C PRO A 51 6.79 -0.70 -4.19
N TRP A 52 6.10 -0.41 -5.29
CA TRP A 52 6.46 -0.81 -6.64
C TRP A 52 6.48 0.38 -7.60
N GLU A 53 7.56 0.48 -8.36
CA GLU A 53 7.73 1.39 -9.50
C GLU A 53 6.89 0.89 -10.66
N VAL A 54 5.88 1.66 -11.07
CA VAL A 54 4.96 1.26 -12.14
C VAL A 54 5.50 1.73 -13.49
N SER A 55 6.67 1.23 -13.88
CA SER A 55 7.30 1.50 -15.19
C SER A 55 8.01 0.25 -15.74
N GLY A 56 7.65 -0.19 -16.95
CA GLY A 56 8.24 -1.39 -17.59
C GLY A 56 8.16 -2.64 -16.70
N ASP A 57 9.31 -3.31 -16.50
CA ASP A 57 9.42 -4.46 -15.59
C ASP A 57 9.43 -4.06 -14.09
N GLY A 58 9.55 -2.76 -13.79
CA GLY A 58 9.34 -2.11 -12.49
C GLY A 58 10.14 -2.65 -11.31
N THR A 59 10.96 -1.81 -10.66
CA THR A 59 11.62 -2.23 -9.41
C THR A 59 10.68 -2.08 -8.21
N PHE A 60 10.81 -2.97 -7.22
CA PHE A 60 10.12 -2.81 -5.93
C PHE A 60 11.14 -2.82 -4.80
N THR A 61 10.71 -2.35 -3.64
CA THR A 61 11.53 -2.33 -2.43
C THR A 61 10.75 -2.83 -1.23
N TRP A 62 11.47 -3.32 -0.23
CA TRP A 62 10.94 -3.63 1.10
C TRP A 62 11.66 -2.86 2.21
N ALA A 63 12.34 -1.76 1.84
CA ALA A 63 12.95 -0.83 2.77
C ALA A 63 11.88 -0.19 3.67
N ASP A 64 12.22 0.01 4.94
CA ASP A 64 11.32 0.63 5.90
C ASP A 64 11.10 2.11 5.56
N GLY A 65 9.89 2.60 5.80
CA GLY A 65 9.51 3.99 5.50
C GLY A 65 9.16 4.28 4.05
N VAL A 66 9.41 3.37 3.10
CA VAL A 66 8.98 3.56 1.71
C VAL A 66 7.49 3.21 1.55
N GLY A 67 6.77 4.04 0.79
CA GLY A 67 5.33 3.88 0.59
C GLY A 67 4.73 4.93 -0.31
N LEU A 68 3.40 5.05 -0.23
CA LEU A 68 2.65 6.10 -0.91
C LEU A 68 1.94 6.99 0.10
N ILE A 69 1.88 8.30 -0.18
CA ILE A 69 1.15 9.30 0.60
C ILE A 69 0.05 9.92 -0.26
N SER A 70 -1.08 10.26 0.35
CA SER A 70 -2.19 10.85 -0.36
C SER A 70 -1.98 12.34 -0.63
N GLU A 71 -2.31 12.77 -1.83
CA GLU A 71 -2.57 14.17 -2.15
C GLU A 71 -4.09 14.40 -2.12
N PRO A 72 -4.59 15.33 -1.28
CA PRO A 72 -6.00 15.70 -1.30
C PRO A 72 -6.33 16.45 -2.59
N ASP A 73 -7.35 16.00 -3.33
CA ASP A 73 -7.93 16.79 -4.43
C ASP A 73 -8.82 17.90 -3.85
N GLY A 74 -8.28 19.12 -3.77
CA GLY A 74 -8.96 20.30 -3.23
C GLY A 74 -10.08 20.87 -4.11
N THR A 75 -10.40 20.25 -5.26
CA THR A 75 -11.29 20.84 -6.28
C THR A 75 -12.66 20.19 -6.40
N ARG A 76 -12.91 19.04 -5.75
CA ARG A 76 -14.17 18.30 -5.87
C ARG A 76 -14.95 18.22 -4.56
N ASN A 77 -16.28 18.29 -4.67
CA ASN A 77 -17.21 18.12 -3.54
C ASN A 77 -17.20 16.69 -2.94
N ASP A 78 -16.52 15.76 -3.61
CA ASP A 78 -16.22 14.40 -3.19
C ASP A 78 -14.74 14.33 -2.82
N LEU A 79 -14.42 13.81 -1.63
CA LEU A 79 -13.04 13.62 -1.18
C LEU A 79 -12.45 12.43 -1.92
N ILE A 80 -11.71 12.71 -2.99
CA ILE A 80 -10.86 11.75 -3.68
C ILE A 80 -9.44 11.93 -3.16
N TYR A 81 -8.87 10.85 -2.65
CA TYR A 81 -7.45 10.78 -2.28
C TYR A 81 -6.71 9.98 -3.36
N THR A 82 -5.80 10.65 -4.08
CA THR A 82 -4.84 9.97 -4.96
C THR A 82 -3.55 9.75 -4.22
N PHE A 83 -2.93 8.58 -4.40
CA PHE A 83 -1.68 8.24 -3.72
C PHE A 83 -0.49 8.44 -4.66
N VAL A 84 0.52 9.15 -4.19
CA VAL A 84 1.79 9.41 -4.86
C VAL A 84 2.95 8.85 -4.05
N ASP A 85 4.13 8.76 -4.66
CA ASP A 85 5.35 8.38 -3.94
C ASP A 85 5.59 9.28 -2.73
N ASN A 86 5.99 8.69 -1.59
CA ASN A 86 6.27 9.46 -0.39
C ASN A 86 7.68 10.10 -0.38
N GLY A 87 8.46 9.88 -1.45
CA GLY A 87 9.77 10.49 -1.67
C GLY A 87 10.92 9.88 -0.86
N VAL A 88 10.65 8.85 -0.05
CA VAL A 88 11.66 8.25 0.84
C VAL A 88 12.71 7.43 0.07
N TYR A 89 12.33 6.83 -1.06
CA TYR A 89 13.21 5.95 -1.82
C TYR A 89 14.16 6.68 -2.79
N GLY A 90 14.05 8.01 -2.89
CA GLY A 90 14.94 8.86 -3.69
C GLY A 90 14.46 9.02 -5.14
N GLU A 91 15.29 8.63 -6.11
CA GLU A 91 15.06 8.89 -7.54
C GLU A 91 13.99 8.01 -8.20
N LYS A 92 13.38 7.11 -7.43
CA LYS A 92 12.48 6.06 -7.91
C LYS A 92 11.04 6.39 -7.55
N GLU A 93 10.19 6.49 -8.57
CA GLU A 93 8.80 6.88 -8.38
C GLU A 93 7.90 5.67 -8.09
N MET A 94 7.55 5.48 -6.83
CA MET A 94 6.61 4.43 -6.41
C MET A 94 5.18 4.86 -6.75
N LYS A 95 4.47 4.06 -7.55
CA LYS A 95 3.09 4.36 -8.01
C LYS A 95 2.10 3.23 -7.68
N GLY A 96 2.56 2.23 -6.96
CA GLY A 96 1.76 1.06 -6.63
C GLY A 96 2.41 0.17 -5.58
N PHE A 97 1.81 -0.99 -5.40
CA PHE A 97 2.26 -2.04 -4.53
C PHE A 97 2.27 -3.39 -5.23
N ILE A 98 3.21 -4.23 -4.84
CA ILE A 98 3.26 -5.64 -5.19
C ILE A 98 3.28 -6.49 -3.91
N LEU A 99 2.49 -7.57 -3.89
CA LEU A 99 2.53 -8.59 -2.86
C LEU A 99 3.66 -9.56 -3.18
N TRP A 100 4.68 -9.55 -2.34
CA TRP A 100 5.86 -10.38 -2.48
C TRP A 100 6.03 -11.30 -1.27
N MET A 101 6.54 -12.49 -1.51
CA MET A 101 6.71 -13.51 -0.48
C MET A 101 8.17 -13.56 -0.02
N PHE A 102 8.35 -13.76 1.28
CA PHE A 102 9.63 -13.93 1.94
C PHE A 102 9.60 -15.17 2.84
N ASP A 103 10.68 -15.94 2.87
CA ASP A 103 10.79 -17.10 3.77
C ASP A 103 11.11 -16.69 5.22
N GLY A 104 11.29 -17.68 6.10
CA GLY A 104 11.63 -17.46 7.51
C GLY A 104 13.02 -16.83 7.75
N SER A 105 13.90 -16.82 6.74
CA SER A 105 15.19 -16.13 6.78
C SER A 105 15.11 -14.67 6.31
N GLY A 106 13.95 -14.26 5.77
CA GLY A 106 13.78 -12.95 5.14
C GLY A 106 14.24 -12.92 3.68
N SER A 107 14.51 -14.07 3.07
CA SER A 107 14.90 -14.16 1.67
C SER A 107 13.68 -14.12 0.75
N SER A 108 13.80 -13.42 -0.37
CA SER A 108 12.74 -13.32 -1.37
C SER A 108 12.45 -14.70 -2.00
N VAL A 109 11.18 -15.12 -1.99
CA VAL A 109 10.73 -16.38 -2.62
C VAL A 109 9.78 -16.16 -3.80
N GLY A 110 9.50 -14.91 -4.17
CA GLY A 110 8.77 -14.57 -5.38
C GLY A 110 7.44 -13.86 -5.13
N GLU A 111 6.78 -13.49 -6.23
CA GLU A 111 5.48 -12.83 -6.21
C GLU A 111 4.39 -13.73 -5.63
N TYR A 112 3.49 -13.16 -4.82
CA TYR A 112 2.31 -13.85 -4.31
C TYR A 112 1.43 -14.39 -5.45
N LYS A 113 0.96 -15.64 -5.32
CA LYS A 113 0.17 -16.33 -6.36
C LYS A 113 -1.26 -16.68 -5.96
N GLY A 114 -1.69 -16.36 -4.74
CA GLY A 114 -3.03 -16.71 -4.24
C GLY A 114 -4.11 -15.68 -4.57
N GLY A 115 -3.95 -14.88 -5.63
CA GLY A 115 -4.88 -13.81 -6.03
C GLY A 115 -4.18 -12.64 -6.71
N THR A 116 -4.83 -11.47 -6.69
CA THR A 116 -4.26 -10.20 -7.17
C THR A 116 -3.06 -9.82 -6.32
N SER A 117 -1.89 -9.76 -6.95
CA SER A 117 -0.63 -9.43 -6.33
C SER A 117 -0.20 -7.98 -6.59
N ARG A 118 -0.69 -7.34 -7.65
CA ARG A 118 -0.25 -5.99 -8.05
C ARG A 118 -1.40 -4.99 -7.96
N TYR A 119 -1.13 -3.85 -7.37
CA TYR A 119 -2.08 -2.74 -7.18
C TYR A 119 -1.42 -1.44 -7.63
N THR A 120 -1.88 -0.85 -8.72
CA THR A 120 -1.28 0.36 -9.31
C THR A 120 -2.27 1.52 -9.27
N TYR A 121 -1.77 2.75 -9.21
CA TYR A 121 -2.59 3.97 -9.29
C TYR A 121 -3.73 3.96 -8.26
N VAL A 122 -3.39 3.65 -7.00
CA VAL A 122 -4.36 3.54 -5.92
C VAL A 122 -5.05 4.88 -5.70
N SER A 123 -6.38 4.87 -5.72
CA SER A 123 -7.22 6.00 -5.31
C SER A 123 -8.26 5.54 -4.29
N MET A 124 -8.71 6.48 -3.46
CA MET A 124 -9.84 6.27 -2.55
C MET A 124 -10.88 7.35 -2.76
N GLU A 125 -12.12 6.92 -2.96
CA GLU A 125 -13.27 7.80 -3.13
C GLU A 125 -14.18 7.65 -1.92
N LYS A 126 -14.46 8.77 -1.24
CA LYS A 126 -15.51 8.81 -0.22
C LYS A 126 -16.78 9.38 -0.85
N HIS A 127 -17.72 8.49 -1.19
CA HIS A 127 -19.07 8.89 -1.56
C HIS A 127 -19.84 9.36 -0.33
N LYS A 128 -20.60 10.45 -0.46
CA LYS A 128 -21.51 10.96 0.58
C LYS A 128 -22.72 10.07 0.75
#